data_AF-A0A1W6MVD9-F1
#
_entry.id   AF-A0A1W6MVD9-F1
#
_cell.length_a   1.000
_cell.length_b   1.000
_cell.length_c   1.000
_cell.angle_alpha   90.00
_cell.angle_beta   90.00
_cell.angle_gamma   90.00
#
_symmetry.space_group_name_H-M   'P 1'
#
loop_
_entity.id
_entity.type
_entity.pdbx_description
1 polymer ?
#
loop_
_entity_poly.entity_id
_entity_poly.type
_entity_poly.pdbx_seq_one_letter_code
_entity_poly.pdbx_strand_id
1 'polypeptide(L)'
;MNSQTLWHELFAVATKHIQSEIESAKSSVDFFIASFYLSIFFGFACWVLAGIQDFKPSISALSIPAFALAGLCHSLAIRATDGLIYPVQALVNLGRVKLADNLGLRLPKTLEAEKTMWGLVTRYAYHADKSYGNDLDVYRKPFTEARAEERFVMCERWPRHLRCRRP
;
A
#
# COMPACT_ATOMS: atom_id res chain seq x y z
N MET A 1 -7.73 -9.73 6.80
CA MET A 1 -6.59 -8.90 7.21
C MET A 1 -5.38 -9.82 7.24
N ASN A 2 -4.39 -9.72 6.35
CA ASN A 2 -3.43 -8.61 6.28
C ASN A 2 -3.00 -8.29 4.82
N SER A 3 -3.78 -7.47 4.10
CA SER A 3 -3.26 -6.78 2.90
C SER A 3 -1.99 -5.98 3.24
N GLN A 4 -1.89 -5.54 4.50
CA GLN A 4 -0.72 -4.86 5.04
C GLN A 4 0.56 -5.70 5.01
N THR A 5 0.51 -7.01 5.25
CA THR A 5 1.74 -7.84 5.23
C THR A 5 2.34 -7.95 3.83
N LEU A 6 1.50 -8.23 2.83
CA LEU A 6 1.94 -8.30 1.42
C LEU A 6 2.41 -6.92 0.93
N TRP A 7 1.75 -5.86 1.41
CA TRP A 7 2.18 -4.48 1.15
C TRP A 7 3.58 -4.20 1.69
N HIS A 8 3.90 -4.62 2.92
CA HIS A 8 5.24 -4.45 3.49
C HIS A 8 6.32 -5.22 2.73
N GLU A 9 6.03 -6.46 2.29
CA GLU A 9 6.95 -7.23 1.46
C GLU A 9 7.16 -6.59 0.09
N LEU A 10 6.10 -6.08 -0.53
CA LEU A 10 6.18 -5.35 -1.80
C LEU A 10 7.02 -4.08 -1.64
N PHE A 11 6.82 -3.32 -0.56
CA PHE A 11 7.60 -2.12 -0.26
C PHE A 11 9.08 -2.44 -0.03
N ALA A 12 9.41 -3.55 0.63
CA ALA A 12 10.80 -3.96 0.82
C ALA A 12 11.55 -4.20 -0.49
N VAL A 13 10.84 -4.60 -1.55
CA VAL A 13 11.41 -4.91 -2.88
C VAL A 13 11.31 -3.72 -3.85
N ALA A 14 10.55 -2.68 -3.47
CA ALA A 14 10.28 -1.50 -4.28
C ALA A 14 11.47 -0.56 -4.39
N THR A 15 11.59 0.12 -5.54
CA THR A 15 12.60 1.16 -5.74
C THR A 15 12.28 2.40 -4.91
N LYS A 16 13.27 2.97 -4.22
CA LYS A 16 13.13 4.17 -3.36
C LYS A 16 12.42 5.35 -4.05
N HIS A 17 12.61 5.50 -5.35
CA HIS A 17 11.96 6.56 -6.14
C HIS A 17 10.43 6.45 -6.18
N ILE A 18 9.88 5.23 -6.27
CA ILE A 18 8.41 5.03 -6.29
C ILE A 18 7.84 5.20 -4.89
N GLN A 19 8.60 4.83 -3.86
CA GLN A 19 8.19 5.03 -2.47
C GLN A 19 8.00 6.53 -2.15
N SER A 20 8.92 7.39 -2.59
CA SER A 20 8.81 8.84 -2.36
C SER A 20 7.61 9.47 -3.06
N GLU A 21 7.28 9.02 -4.28
CA GLU A 21 6.09 9.50 -5.01
C GLU A 21 4.80 9.12 -4.28
N ILE A 22 4.72 7.88 -3.78
CA ILE A 22 3.56 7.40 -3.00
C ILE A 22 3.45 8.15 -1.67
N GLU A 23 4.56 8.37 -0.96
CA GLU A 23 4.57 9.14 0.29
C GLU A 23 4.16 10.59 0.09
N SER A 24 4.65 11.24 -0.97
CA SER A 24 4.28 12.61 -1.34
C SER A 24 2.78 12.74 -1.66
N ALA A 25 2.26 11.83 -2.47
CA ALA A 25 0.84 11.81 -2.81
C ALA A 25 -0.03 11.47 -1.59
N LYS A 26 0.42 10.57 -0.71
CA LYS A 26 -0.27 10.27 0.55
C LYS A 26 -0.33 11.48 1.48
N SER A 27 0.78 12.23 1.62
CA SER A 27 0.81 13.47 2.41
C SER A 27 -0.21 14.49 1.90
N SER A 28 -0.41 14.56 0.59
CA SER A 28 -1.39 15.47 -0.02
C SER A 28 -2.82 15.06 0.33
N VAL A 29 -3.13 13.77 0.25
CA VAL A 29 -4.44 13.21 0.65
C VAL A 29 -4.72 13.46 2.14
N ASP A 30 -3.74 13.17 3.01
CA ASP A 30 -3.88 13.39 4.46
C ASP A 30 -4.14 14.88 4.78
N PHE A 31 -3.46 15.79 4.08
CA PHE A 31 -3.69 17.23 4.20
C PHE A 31 -5.12 17.66 3.78
N PHE A 32 -5.63 17.11 2.66
CA PHE A 32 -7.00 17.41 2.22
C PHE A 32 -8.06 16.85 3.17
N ILE A 33 -7.84 15.65 3.72
CA ILE A 33 -8.72 15.03 4.71
C ILE A 33 -8.74 15.88 5.99
N ALA A 34 -7.57 16.30 6.49
CA ALA A 34 -7.48 17.17 7.66
C ALA A 34 -8.22 18.51 7.43
N SER A 35 -8.02 19.11 6.25
CA SER A 35 -8.70 20.36 5.86
C SER A 35 -10.22 20.20 5.78
N PHE A 36 -10.69 19.06 5.26
CA PHE A 36 -12.12 18.72 5.20
C PHE A 36 -12.74 18.60 6.60
N TYR A 37 -12.10 17.84 7.50
CA TYR A 37 -12.57 17.71 8.88
C TYR A 37 -12.59 19.04 9.62
N LEU A 38 -11.55 19.87 9.44
CA LEU A 38 -11.50 21.21 10.03
C LEU A 38 -12.65 22.09 9.51
N SER A 39 -12.93 22.03 8.21
CA SER A 39 -14.02 22.80 7.58
C SER A 39 -15.40 22.39 8.09
N ILE A 40 -15.64 21.07 8.26
CA ILE A 40 -16.90 20.56 8.83
C ILE A 40 -17.03 20.99 10.29
N PHE A 41 -15.98 20.81 11.10
CA PHE A 41 -16.00 21.16 12.51
C PHE A 41 -16.23 22.66 12.71
N PHE A 42 -15.55 23.49 11.91
CA PHE A 42 -15.72 24.94 11.92
C PHE A 42 -17.14 25.35 11.50
N GLY A 43 -17.67 24.77 10.42
CA GLY A 43 -19.05 25.02 9.96
C GLY A 43 -20.09 24.63 11.02
N PHE A 44 -19.90 23.49 11.69
CA PHE A 44 -20.77 23.04 12.78
C PHE A 44 -20.68 23.96 14.00
N ALA A 45 -19.48 24.36 14.41
CA ALA A 45 -19.27 25.27 15.53
C ALA A 45 -19.93 26.64 15.27
N CYS A 46 -19.80 27.20 14.06
CA CYS A 46 -20.48 28.43 13.67
C CYS A 46 -22.01 28.29 13.68
N TRP A 47 -22.53 27.14 13.23
CA TRP A 47 -23.96 26.86 13.25
C TRP A 47 -24.53 26.78 14.68
N VAL A 48 -23.83 26.08 15.58
CA VAL A 48 -24.20 26.01 17.01
C VAL A 48 -24.17 27.40 17.65
N LEU A 49 -23.13 28.20 17.39
CA LEU A 49 -23.05 29.58 17.90
C LEU A 49 -24.20 30.46 17.39
N ALA A 50 -24.58 30.32 16.12
CA ALA A 50 -25.70 31.07 15.54
C ALA A 50 -27.04 30.72 16.20
N GLY A 51 -27.23 29.46 16.62
CA GLY A 51 -28.42 29.03 17.34
C GLY A 51 -28.53 29.57 18.77
N ILE A 52 -27.40 29.90 19.41
CA ILE A 52 -27.36 30.43 20.79
C ILE A 52 -27.52 31.96 20.83
N GLN A 53 -27.06 32.69 19.81
CA GLN A 53 -27.03 34.17 19.79
C GLN A 53 -28.15 34.86 18.97
N ASP A 54 -29.37 34.31 18.95
CA ASP A 54 -30.52 34.89 18.24
C ASP A 54 -30.24 35.20 16.74
N PHE A 55 -29.78 34.17 16.01
CA PHE A 55 -29.80 34.10 14.54
C PHE A 55 -29.33 35.37 13.79
N LYS A 56 -28.22 35.97 14.23
CA LYS A 56 -27.61 37.08 13.50
C LYS A 56 -27.22 36.64 12.08
N PRO A 57 -27.79 37.27 11.02
CA PRO A 57 -27.60 36.84 9.63
C PRO A 57 -26.14 36.94 9.15
N SER A 58 -25.31 37.75 9.83
CA SER A 58 -23.87 37.83 9.58
C SER A 58 -23.11 36.54 9.91
N ILE A 59 -23.58 35.77 10.91
CA ILE A 59 -22.93 34.52 11.34
C ILE A 59 -23.37 33.36 10.43
N SER A 60 -24.65 33.35 10.00
CA SER A 60 -25.14 32.35 9.04
C SER A 60 -24.50 32.52 7.66
N ALA A 61 -24.20 33.75 7.23
CA ALA A 61 -23.48 33.98 5.97
C ALA A 61 -22.07 33.37 5.95
N LEU A 62 -21.45 33.19 7.13
CA LEU A 62 -20.12 32.62 7.30
C LEU A 62 -20.11 31.08 7.22
N SER A 63 -21.25 30.41 7.40
CA SER A 63 -21.32 28.95 7.26
C SER A 63 -21.32 28.51 5.79
N ILE A 64 -21.89 29.32 4.89
CA ILE A 64 -21.96 29.04 3.45
C ILE A 64 -20.57 28.79 2.83
N PRO A 65 -19.55 29.67 3.00
CA PRO A 65 -18.22 29.41 2.46
C PRO A 65 -17.54 28.21 3.13
N ALA A 66 -17.84 27.90 4.41
CA ALA A 66 -17.30 26.73 5.09
C ALA A 66 -17.83 25.41 4.49
N PHE A 67 -19.11 25.34 4.14
CA PHE A 67 -19.67 24.17 3.45
C PHE A 67 -19.20 24.08 2.00
N ALA A 68 -19.08 25.20 1.30
CA ALA A 68 -18.52 25.23 -0.05
C ALA A 68 -17.05 24.75 -0.06
N LEU A 69 -16.25 25.18 0.91
CA LEU A 69 -14.87 24.75 1.07
C LEU A 69 -14.80 23.25 1.38
N ALA A 70 -15.68 22.72 2.24
CA ALA A 70 -15.75 21.28 2.50
C ALA A 70 -16.05 20.46 1.23
N GLY A 71 -17.01 20.89 0.41
CA GLY A 71 -17.31 20.24 -0.86
C GLY A 71 -16.15 20.28 -1.87
N LEU A 72 -15.42 21.41 -1.90
CA LEU A 72 -14.23 21.56 -2.73
C LEU A 72 -13.09 20.65 -2.25
N CYS A 73 -12.81 20.62 -0.94
CA CYS A 73 -11.81 19.74 -0.34
C CYS A 73 -12.12 18.26 -0.61
N HIS A 74 -13.38 17.85 -0.52
CA HIS A 74 -13.81 16.49 -0.85
C HIS A 74 -13.52 16.15 -2.33
N SER A 75 -13.85 17.04 -3.24
CA SER A 75 -13.60 16.85 -4.68
C SER A 75 -12.10 16.79 -4.99
N LEU A 76 -11.30 17.63 -4.32
CA LEU A 76 -9.84 17.61 -4.44
C LEU A 76 -9.22 16.34 -3.86
N ALA A 77 -9.75 15.83 -2.74
CA ALA A 77 -9.30 14.57 -2.14
C ALA A 77 -9.52 13.37 -3.06
N ILE A 78 -10.68 13.31 -3.74
CA ILE A 78 -10.96 12.27 -4.75
C ILE A 78 -9.93 12.36 -5.89
N ARG A 79 -9.73 13.55 -6.46
CA ARG A 79 -8.77 13.75 -7.56
C ARG A 79 -7.33 13.43 -7.16
N ALA A 80 -6.94 13.76 -5.92
CA ALA A 80 -5.63 13.42 -5.38
C ALA A 80 -5.47 11.89 -5.21
N THR A 81 -6.56 11.20 -4.86
CA THR A 81 -6.58 9.73 -4.76
C THR A 81 -6.48 9.08 -6.14
N ASP A 82 -7.11 9.66 -7.18
CA ASP A 82 -6.97 9.16 -8.55
C ASP A 82 -5.51 9.22 -9.03
N GLY A 83 -4.77 10.24 -8.60
CA GLY A 83 -3.32 10.36 -8.83
C GLY A 83 -2.48 9.21 -8.25
N LEU A 84 -2.98 8.51 -7.23
CA LEU A 84 -2.30 7.37 -6.62
C LEU A 84 -2.46 6.07 -7.41
N ILE A 85 -3.44 5.99 -8.32
CA ILE A 85 -3.72 4.76 -9.07
C ILE A 85 -2.54 4.38 -9.96
N TYR A 86 -1.97 5.34 -10.69
CA TYR A 86 -0.88 5.08 -11.63
C TYR A 86 0.43 4.66 -10.95
N PRO A 87 0.92 5.35 -9.90
CA PRO A 87 2.11 4.93 -9.16
C PRO A 87 1.96 3.56 -8.51
N VAL A 88 0.78 3.26 -7.93
CA VAL A 88 0.52 1.95 -7.33
C VAL A 88 0.49 0.86 -8.40
N GLN A 89 -0.13 1.13 -9.56
CA GLN A 89 -0.13 0.18 -10.67
C GLN A 89 1.29 -0.07 -11.20
N ALA A 90 2.10 0.98 -11.34
CA ALA A 90 3.51 0.85 -11.71
C ALA A 90 4.30 0.04 -10.68
N LEU A 91 4.07 0.30 -9.38
CA LEU A 91 4.68 -0.43 -8.28
C LEU A 91 4.35 -1.93 -8.35
N VAL A 92 3.07 -2.28 -8.52
CA VAL A 92 2.64 -3.69 -8.62
C VAL A 92 3.20 -4.34 -9.89
N ASN A 93 3.20 -3.64 -11.02
CA ASN A 93 3.73 -4.16 -12.28
C ASN A 93 5.24 -4.47 -12.20
N LEU A 94 6.01 -3.61 -11.54
CA LEU A 94 7.46 -3.78 -11.32
C LEU A 94 7.75 -4.79 -10.20
N GLY A 95 6.94 -4.78 -9.15
CA GLY A 95 7.07 -5.66 -8.00
C GLY A 95 6.74 -7.12 -8.33
N ARG A 96 5.75 -7.36 -9.20
CA ARG A 96 5.31 -8.69 -9.67
C ARG A 96 6.46 -9.66 -9.95
N VAL A 97 7.43 -9.23 -10.77
CA VAL A 97 8.50 -10.10 -11.25
C VAL A 97 9.46 -10.43 -10.12
N LYS A 98 9.90 -9.40 -9.39
CA LYS A 98 10.81 -9.56 -8.27
C LYS A 98 10.19 -10.35 -7.11
N LEU A 99 8.90 -10.14 -6.85
CA LEU A 99 8.17 -10.83 -5.80
C LEU A 99 8.03 -12.32 -6.12
N ALA A 100 7.66 -12.68 -7.35
CA ALA A 100 7.64 -14.07 -7.80
C ALA A 100 9.04 -14.72 -7.68
N ASP A 101 10.11 -14.02 -8.05
CA ASP A 101 11.48 -14.54 -7.92
C ASP A 101 11.93 -14.77 -6.47
N ASN A 102 11.50 -13.89 -5.56
CA ASN A 102 11.79 -14.00 -4.12
C ASN A 102 10.97 -15.10 -3.45
N LEU A 103 9.71 -15.28 -3.85
CA LEU A 103 8.86 -16.38 -3.39
C LEU A 103 9.23 -17.73 -4.04
N GLY A 104 10.15 -17.72 -5.01
CA GLY A 104 10.55 -18.92 -5.74
C GLY A 104 9.45 -19.45 -6.65
N LEU A 105 8.56 -18.59 -7.14
CA LEU A 105 7.46 -18.93 -8.04
C LEU A 105 7.83 -18.63 -9.49
N ARG A 106 7.36 -19.46 -10.43
CA ARG A 106 7.52 -19.29 -11.86
C ARG A 106 6.31 -18.53 -12.42
N LEU A 107 6.54 -17.38 -13.04
CA LEU A 107 5.49 -16.63 -13.72
C LEU A 107 4.93 -17.41 -14.92
N PRO A 108 3.62 -17.67 -14.97
CA PRO A 108 2.98 -18.28 -16.12
C PRO A 108 2.92 -17.30 -17.31
N LYS A 109 2.84 -17.84 -18.55
CA LYS A 109 2.80 -17.02 -19.78
C LYS A 109 1.45 -16.32 -20.02
N THR A 110 0.40 -16.76 -19.33
CA THR A 110 -0.96 -16.25 -19.52
C THR A 110 -1.42 -15.43 -18.31
N LEU A 111 -2.07 -14.30 -18.58
CA LEU A 111 -2.54 -13.38 -17.54
C LEU A 111 -3.55 -14.02 -16.59
N GLU A 112 -4.45 -14.87 -17.11
CA GLU A 112 -5.44 -15.57 -16.29
C GLU A 112 -4.81 -16.58 -15.33
N ALA A 113 -3.79 -17.33 -15.76
CA ALA A 113 -3.05 -18.21 -14.86
C ALA A 113 -2.26 -17.41 -13.81
N GLU A 114 -1.76 -16.23 -14.19
CA GLU A 114 -1.05 -15.34 -13.26
C GLU A 114 -2.00 -14.83 -12.16
N LYS A 115 -3.22 -14.39 -12.52
CA LYS A 115 -4.24 -13.99 -11.56
C LYS A 115 -4.59 -15.13 -10.59
N THR A 116 -4.77 -16.34 -11.10
CA THR A 116 -5.06 -17.52 -10.27
C THR A 116 -3.91 -17.81 -9.31
N MET A 117 -2.66 -17.80 -9.79
CA MET A 117 -1.47 -17.98 -8.95
C MET A 117 -1.42 -16.95 -7.81
N TRP A 118 -1.57 -15.65 -8.11
CA TRP A 118 -1.56 -14.60 -7.07
C TRP A 118 -2.75 -14.72 -6.11
N GLY A 119 -3.90 -15.18 -6.59
CA GLY A 119 -5.06 -15.51 -5.75
C GLY A 119 -4.73 -16.62 -4.75
N LEU A 120 -4.04 -17.68 -5.19
CA LEU A 120 -3.57 -18.77 -4.33
C LEU A 120 -2.51 -18.30 -3.32
N VAL A 121 -1.54 -17.47 -3.74
CA VAL A 121 -0.55 -16.87 -2.82
C VAL A 121 -1.24 -16.07 -1.73
N THR A 122 -2.21 -15.24 -2.10
CA THR A 122 -2.96 -14.40 -1.15
C THR A 122 -3.78 -15.24 -0.19
N ARG A 123 -4.43 -16.31 -0.68
CA ARG A 123 -5.18 -17.27 0.16
C ARG A 123 -4.26 -18.04 1.10
N TYR A 124 -3.10 -18.49 0.62
CA TYR A 124 -2.11 -19.17 1.45
C TYR A 124 -1.58 -18.26 2.55
N ALA A 125 -1.24 -17.01 2.24
CA ALA A 125 -0.81 -16.01 3.22
C ALA A 125 -1.90 -15.71 4.26
N TYR A 126 -3.18 -15.82 3.88
CA TYR A 126 -4.30 -15.50 4.77
C TYR A 126 -4.75 -16.69 5.64
N HIS A 127 -4.84 -17.89 5.08
CA HIS A 127 -5.37 -19.07 5.78
C HIS A 127 -4.29 -20.04 6.28
N ALA A 128 -3.04 -19.91 5.84
CA ALA A 128 -1.89 -20.77 6.19
C ALA A 128 -2.20 -22.28 6.16
N ASP A 129 -3.14 -22.69 5.31
CA ASP A 129 -3.60 -24.08 5.21
C ASP A 129 -2.74 -24.86 4.21
N LYS A 130 -2.42 -26.11 4.55
CA LYS A 130 -1.64 -27.03 3.73
C LYS A 130 -2.31 -27.32 2.39
N SER A 131 -3.65 -27.30 2.36
CA SER A 131 -4.43 -27.51 1.14
C SER A 131 -4.03 -26.52 0.03
N TYR A 132 -3.93 -25.22 0.36
CA TYR A 132 -3.53 -24.18 -0.60
C TYR A 132 -2.04 -24.23 -0.96
N GLY A 133 -1.21 -24.83 -0.10
CA GLY A 133 0.21 -25.03 -0.39
C GLY A 133 0.45 -25.99 -1.55
N ASN A 134 -0.32 -27.09 -1.60
CA ASN A 134 -0.22 -28.08 -2.68
C ASN A 134 -0.60 -27.49 -4.05
N ASP A 135 -1.64 -26.66 -4.10
CA ASP A 135 -2.05 -25.98 -5.34
C ASP A 135 -1.00 -24.96 -5.81
N LEU A 136 -0.24 -24.38 -4.87
CA LEU A 136 0.84 -23.44 -5.16
C LEU A 136 2.11 -24.13 -5.67
N ASP A 137 2.32 -25.41 -5.34
CA ASP A 137 3.51 -26.16 -5.72
C ASP A 137 3.64 -26.31 -7.23
N VAL A 138 2.53 -26.29 -7.98
CA VAL A 138 2.51 -26.26 -9.46
C VAL A 138 3.27 -25.06 -10.01
N TYR A 139 3.27 -23.95 -9.28
CA TYR A 139 3.93 -22.70 -9.66
C TYR A 139 5.30 -22.54 -8.99
N ARG A 140 5.75 -23.44 -8.12
CA ARG A 140 7.10 -23.34 -7.56
C ARG A 140 8.14 -23.61 -8.64
N LYS A 141 9.18 -22.79 -8.66
CA LYS A 141 10.40 -23.11 -9.38
C LYS A 141 10.97 -24.38 -8.75
N PRO A 142 11.45 -25.34 -9.56
CA PRO A 142 12.20 -26.46 -9.02
C PRO A 142 13.37 -25.88 -8.22
N PHE A 143 13.56 -26.37 -7.00
CA PHE A 143 14.68 -25.96 -6.16
C PHE A 143 15.97 -26.35 -6.89
N THR A 144 16.52 -25.41 -7.66
CA THR A 144 17.72 -25.65 -8.45
C THR A 144 18.88 -25.28 -7.54
N GLU A 145 19.72 -26.27 -7.21
CA GLU A 145 20.82 -26.19 -6.24
C GLU A 145 21.80 -25.02 -6.50
N ALA A 146 21.79 -24.42 -7.69
CA ALA A 146 22.55 -23.24 -8.04
C ALA A 146 22.34 -22.03 -7.08
N ARG A 147 21.15 -21.85 -6.49
CA ARG A 147 20.90 -20.76 -5.52
C ARG A 147 21.46 -21.08 -4.11
N ALA A 148 21.76 -22.35 -3.82
CA ALA A 148 22.45 -22.76 -2.61
C ALA A 148 23.94 -22.40 -2.71
N GLU A 149 24.53 -22.52 -3.90
CA GLU A 149 25.93 -22.22 -4.17
C GLU A 149 26.23 -20.72 -4.07
N GLU A 150 25.38 -19.83 -4.61
CA GLU A 150 25.54 -18.37 -4.43
C GLU A 150 25.41 -17.94 -2.95
N ARG A 151 24.51 -18.56 -2.18
CA ARG A 151 24.37 -18.28 -0.75
C ARG A 151 25.57 -18.79 0.04
N PHE A 152 26.20 -19.89 -0.41
CA PHE A 152 27.44 -20.42 0.16
C PHE A 152 28.64 -19.51 -0.15
N VAL A 153 28.77 -19.04 -1.40
CA VAL A 153 29.83 -18.12 -1.83
C VAL A 153 29.72 -16.77 -1.12
N MET A 154 28.49 -16.27 -0.89
CA MET A 154 28.29 -15.06 -0.08
C MET A 154 28.73 -15.29 1.37
N CYS A 155 28.50 -16.47 1.94
CA CYS A 155 28.90 -16.82 3.31
C CYS A 155 30.43 -17.03 3.44
N GLU A 156 31.11 -17.50 2.39
CA GLU A 156 32.58 -17.60 2.37
C GLU A 156 33.29 -16.24 2.20
N ARG A 157 32.65 -15.28 1.53
CA ARG A 157 33.21 -13.94 1.31
C ARG A 157 33.12 -13.01 2.52
N TRP A 158 32.46 -13.43 3.61
CA TRP A 158 32.42 -12.66 4.85
C TRP A 158 33.69 -12.86 5.69
N PRO A 159 34.29 -11.77 6.22
CA PRO A 159 35.46 -11.86 7.09
C PRO A 159 35.18 -12.76 8.30
N ARG A 160 36.13 -13.66 8.60
CA ARG A 160 36.04 -14.73 9.61
C ARG A 160 35.65 -14.29 11.03
N HIS A 161 35.64 -12.99 11.32
CA HIS A 161 35.42 -12.42 12.65
C HIS A 161 33.94 -12.38 13.09
N LEU A 162 32.99 -12.59 12.17
CA LEU A 162 31.54 -12.54 12.46
C LEU A 162 30.85 -13.90 12.47
N ARG A 163 31.61 -14.99 12.30
CA ARG A 163 31.10 -16.36 12.48
C ARG A 163 31.15 -16.72 13.96
N CYS A 164 30.11 -16.36 14.71
CA CYS A 164 29.63 -17.11 15.89
C CYS A 164 28.48 -16.39 16.60
N ARG A 165 27.25 -16.86 16.36
CA ARG A 165 26.24 -17.16 17.39
C ARG A 165 25.08 -17.89 16.71
N ARG A 166 25.18 -19.22 16.65
CA ARG A 166 23.97 -20.07 16.62
C ARG A 166 23.57 -20.29 18.09
N PRO A 167 22.29 -20.12 18.48
CA PRO A 167 21.76 -20.81 19.65
C PRO A 167 21.71 -22.33 19.40
#